data_AF-A0A4V6D0V9-F1
#
_entry.id   AF-A0A4V6D0V9-F1
#
_cell.length_a   1.000
_cell.length_b   1.000
_cell.length_c   1.000
_cell.angle_alpha   90.00
_cell.angle_beta   90.00
_cell.angle_gamma   90.00
#
_symmetry.space_group_name_H-M   'P 1'
#
loop_
_entity.id
_entity.type
_entity.pdbx_description
1 polymer ?
#
loop_
_entity_poly.entity_id
_entity_poly.type
_entity_poly.pdbx_seq_one_letter_code
_entity_poly.pdbx_strand_id
1 'polypeptide(L)'
;MDFLPAGGGAGCPKGGPRCRADVTAQCPAQLRATGGCNNPCTVFKTDQYCCTGSEQDTCGPTDYSRFFKGQCPDAYSYPKDDATSTYTCPGGTNYNVVFCP
;
A
#
# COMPACT_ATOMS: atom_id res chain seq x y z
N MET A 1 10.33 1.04 -0.78
CA MET A 1 10.23 2.14 -1.74
C MET A 1 9.74 3.39 -1.02
N ASP A 2 10.32 4.53 -1.37
CA ASP A 2 9.80 5.85 -1.01
C ASP A 2 9.27 6.54 -2.27
N PHE A 3 8.13 7.23 -2.14
CA PHE A 3 7.59 8.11 -3.18
C PHE A 3 7.31 9.48 -2.56
N LEU A 4 8.19 10.45 -2.80
CA LEU A 4 8.20 11.72 -2.08
C LEU A 4 8.21 12.91 -3.03
N PRO A 5 7.54 14.03 -2.70
CA PRO A 5 7.69 15.28 -3.44
C PRO A 5 9.14 15.76 -3.46
N ALA A 6 9.66 16.10 -4.64
CA ALA A 6 10.98 16.69 -4.79
C ALA A 6 10.97 18.15 -4.32
N GLY A 7 12.05 18.60 -3.65
CA GLY A 7 12.17 19.98 -3.19
C GLY A 7 11.48 20.31 -1.85
N GLY A 8 11.20 19.30 -1.02
CA GLY A 8 10.80 19.52 0.38
C GLY A 8 9.29 19.54 0.65
N GLY A 9 8.45 19.19 -0.32
CA GLY A 9 7.02 18.95 -0.08
C GLY A 9 6.19 20.19 0.25
N ALA A 10 6.65 21.38 -0.14
CA ALA A 10 5.88 22.61 0.03
C ALA A 10 4.50 22.47 -0.64
N GLY A 11 3.44 22.59 0.16
CA GLY A 11 2.06 22.43 -0.31
C GLY A 11 1.52 20.99 -0.34
N CYS A 12 2.29 19.99 0.09
CA CYS A 12 1.86 18.59 0.21
C CYS A 12 1.59 18.23 1.69
N PRO A 13 0.33 18.27 2.18
CA PRO A 13 0.03 18.19 3.62
C PRO A 13 0.51 16.91 4.30
N LYS A 14 0.49 15.78 3.58
CA LYS A 14 0.97 14.48 4.07
C LYS A 14 2.35 14.11 3.51
N GLY A 15 2.99 14.99 2.75
CA GLY A 15 4.20 14.66 2.00
C GLY A 15 3.93 13.57 0.97
N GLY A 16 4.61 12.43 1.09
CA GLY A 16 4.40 11.25 0.24
C GLY A 16 4.66 9.94 1.01
N PRO A 17 4.22 8.79 0.47
CA PRO A 17 4.24 7.52 1.18
C PRO A 17 5.64 6.89 1.24
N ARG A 18 5.87 6.13 2.31
CA ARG A 18 7.08 5.31 2.50
C ARG A 18 6.72 3.87 2.86
N CYS A 19 7.46 2.93 2.28
CA CYS A 19 7.38 1.51 2.61
C CYS A 19 8.78 0.92 2.59
N ARG A 20 9.48 1.03 3.73
CA ARG A 20 10.90 0.64 3.85
C ARG A 20 11.12 -0.73 4.47
N ALA A 21 10.07 -1.34 5.03
CA ALA A 21 10.14 -2.67 5.59
C ALA A 21 10.45 -3.73 4.52
N ASP A 22 11.24 -4.73 4.89
CA ASP A 22 11.38 -5.95 4.09
C ASP A 22 10.15 -6.84 4.30
N VAL A 23 9.11 -6.54 3.52
CA VAL A 23 7.85 -7.31 3.53
C VAL A 23 8.08 -8.76 3.13
N THR A 24 9.08 -9.04 2.30
CA THR A 24 9.38 -10.39 1.79
C THR A 24 9.89 -11.28 2.92
N ALA A 25 10.72 -10.77 3.82
CA ALA A 25 11.28 -11.54 4.94
C ALA A 25 10.21 -12.11 5.89
N GLN A 26 9.08 -11.41 6.06
CA GLN A 26 8.01 -11.79 6.99
C GLN A 26 6.72 -12.21 6.26
N CYS A 27 6.79 -12.45 4.96
CA CYS A 27 5.62 -12.75 4.16
C CYS A 27 4.88 -14.01 4.65
N PRO A 28 3.55 -13.93 4.91
CA PRO A 28 2.72 -15.08 5.25
C PRO A 28 2.87 -16.18 4.21
N ALA A 29 2.91 -17.44 4.65
CA ALA A 29 3.21 -18.59 3.78
C ALA A 29 2.29 -18.67 2.56
N GLN A 30 1.01 -18.34 2.73
CA GLN A 30 -0.02 -18.35 1.69
C GLN A 30 0.21 -17.28 0.61
N LEU A 31 0.99 -16.24 0.91
CA LEU A 31 1.20 -15.08 0.04
C LEU A 31 2.59 -15.04 -0.60
N ARG A 32 3.48 -15.96 -0.24
CA ARG A 32 4.86 -15.99 -0.75
C ARG A 32 4.89 -16.20 -2.26
N ALA A 33 5.74 -15.43 -2.93
CA ALA A 33 6.06 -15.59 -4.34
C ALA A 33 7.58 -15.52 -4.53
N THR A 34 8.08 -16.00 -5.67
CA THR A 34 9.50 -15.89 -6.00
C THR A 34 9.90 -14.41 -6.04
N GLY A 35 10.73 -13.98 -5.09
CA GLY A 35 11.22 -12.60 -5.00
C GLY A 35 10.23 -11.58 -4.42
N GLY A 36 9.13 -12.01 -3.77
CA GLY A 36 8.18 -11.05 -3.20
C GLY A 36 7.07 -11.65 -2.34
N CYS A 37 6.11 -10.79 -2.00
CA CYS A 37 4.92 -11.12 -1.22
C CYS A 37 3.68 -10.60 -1.93
N ASN A 38 2.81 -11.49 -2.40
CA ASN A 38 1.59 -11.13 -3.11
C ASN A 38 0.53 -10.59 -2.15
N ASN A 39 -0.33 -9.69 -2.64
CA ASN A 39 -1.52 -9.29 -1.92
C ASN A 39 -2.57 -10.44 -1.95
N PRO A 40 -3.40 -10.62 -0.91
CA PRO A 40 -4.44 -11.67 -0.88
C PRO A 40 -5.40 -11.63 -2.08
N CYS A 41 -5.73 -10.46 -2.64
CA CYS A 41 -6.59 -10.41 -3.84
C CYS A 41 -5.95 -11.16 -5.03
N THR A 42 -4.64 -10.98 -5.23
CA THR A 42 -3.89 -11.65 -6.30
C THR A 42 -3.89 -13.18 -6.14
N VAL A 43 -3.82 -13.65 -4.89
CA VAL A 43 -3.74 -15.08 -4.57
C VAL A 43 -5.13 -15.74 -4.57
N PHE A 44 -6.08 -15.18 -3.83
CA PHE A 44 -7.36 -15.82 -3.54
C PHE A 44 -8.49 -15.42 -4.50
N LYS A 45 -8.40 -14.23 -5.11
CA LYS A 45 -9.37 -13.73 -6.10
C LYS A 45 -10.83 -13.72 -5.63
N THR A 46 -11.05 -13.47 -4.33
CA THR A 46 -12.39 -13.38 -3.74
C THR A 46 -12.82 -11.94 -3.55
N ASP A 47 -14.13 -11.71 -3.55
CA ASP A 47 -14.76 -10.42 -3.29
C ASP A 47 -14.26 -9.78 -1.98
N GLN A 48 -14.08 -10.57 -0.93
CA GLN A 48 -13.56 -10.11 0.37
C GLN A 48 -12.18 -9.42 0.26
N TYR A 49 -11.26 -9.94 -0.55
CA TYR A 49 -9.91 -9.39 -0.67
C TYR A 49 -9.78 -8.38 -1.80
N CYS A 50 -10.58 -8.54 -2.84
CA CYS A 50 -10.54 -7.69 -4.03
C CYS A 50 -11.51 -6.52 -3.99
N CYS A 51 -12.42 -6.46 -3.01
CA CYS A 51 -13.47 -5.45 -2.91
C CYS A 51 -14.33 -5.39 -4.18
N THR A 52 -14.77 -6.54 -4.65
CA THR A 52 -15.60 -6.71 -5.85
C THR A 52 -16.93 -7.34 -5.50
N GLY A 53 -17.86 -7.39 -6.47
CA GLY A 53 -19.10 -8.15 -6.34
C GLY A 53 -19.90 -7.78 -5.09
N SER A 54 -20.19 -8.75 -4.24
CA SER A 54 -20.98 -8.54 -3.03
C SER A 54 -20.28 -7.69 -1.97
N GLU A 55 -18.97 -7.52 -2.06
CA GLU A 55 -18.15 -6.79 -1.08
C GLU A 55 -17.63 -5.46 -1.63
N GLN A 56 -18.16 -4.99 -2.76
CA GLN A 56 -17.68 -3.76 -3.42
C GLN A 56 -17.68 -2.52 -2.51
N ASP A 57 -18.70 -2.41 -1.65
CA ASP A 57 -18.88 -1.26 -0.75
C ASP A 57 -18.73 -1.62 0.72
N THR A 58 -18.60 -2.90 1.05
CA THR A 58 -18.53 -3.41 2.43
C THR A 58 -17.18 -4.01 2.81
N CYS A 59 -16.27 -4.19 1.85
CA CYS A 59 -14.96 -4.76 2.16
C CYS A 59 -14.21 -3.89 3.17
N GLY A 60 -13.42 -4.55 4.02
CA GLY A 60 -12.63 -3.90 5.05
C GLY A 60 -11.29 -4.59 5.28
N PRO A 61 -10.55 -4.15 6.31
CA PRO A 61 -9.28 -4.76 6.65
C PRO A 61 -9.42 -6.24 7.01
N THR A 62 -8.54 -7.07 6.45
CA THR A 62 -8.38 -8.49 6.75
C THR A 62 -7.05 -8.73 7.47
N ASP A 63 -6.80 -9.93 7.98
CA ASP A 63 -5.52 -10.22 8.64
C ASP A 63 -4.33 -10.06 7.69
N TYR A 64 -4.52 -10.40 6.41
CA TYR A 64 -3.50 -10.19 5.38
C TYR A 64 -3.27 -8.71 5.08
N SER A 65 -4.31 -7.88 4.96
CA SER A 65 -4.09 -6.45 4.74
C SER A 65 -3.50 -5.75 5.98
N ARG A 66 -3.90 -6.16 7.19
CA ARG A 66 -3.28 -5.69 8.44
C ARG A 66 -1.80 -6.02 8.51
N PHE A 67 -1.37 -7.18 7.99
CA PHE A 67 0.06 -7.50 7.86
C PHE A 67 0.79 -6.45 7.00
N PHE A 68 0.33 -6.17 5.78
CA PHE A 68 0.97 -5.15 4.93
C PHE A 68 0.91 -3.75 5.57
N LYS A 69 -0.19 -3.42 6.22
CA LYS A 69 -0.38 -2.11 6.86
C LYS A 69 0.55 -1.91 8.05
N GLY A 70 0.81 -2.96 8.83
CA GLY A 70 1.77 -2.93 9.93
C GLY A 70 3.20 -2.68 9.46
N GLN A 71 3.58 -3.25 8.32
CA GLN A 71 4.93 -3.08 7.74
C GLN A 71 5.10 -1.74 7.02
N CYS A 72 4.05 -1.29 6.33
CA CYS A 72 4.06 -0.07 5.53
C CYS A 72 2.78 0.76 5.78
N PRO A 73 2.73 1.53 6.89
CA PRO A 73 1.54 2.28 7.31
C PRO A 73 1.07 3.31 6.29
N ASP A 74 1.99 3.86 5.49
CA ASP A 74 1.69 4.86 4.47
C ASP A 74 1.11 4.26 3.17
N ALA A 75 1.31 2.96 2.94
CA ALA A 75 0.93 2.30 1.70
C ALA A 75 -0.50 1.76 1.77
N TYR A 76 -1.16 1.72 0.62
CA TYR A 76 -2.41 0.98 0.46
C TYR A 76 -2.18 -0.50 0.73
N SER A 77 -2.90 -1.05 1.71
CA SER A 77 -2.82 -2.47 2.06
C SER A 77 -3.96 -3.32 1.49
N TYR A 78 -5.07 -2.68 1.11
CA TYR A 78 -6.24 -3.25 0.43
C TYR A 78 -6.95 -2.15 -0.38
N PRO A 79 -7.90 -2.48 -1.28
CA PRO A 79 -8.44 -1.53 -2.25
C PRO A 79 -9.13 -0.28 -1.69
N LYS A 80 -9.72 -0.34 -0.49
CA LYS A 80 -10.45 0.79 0.13
C LYS A 80 -9.68 1.44 1.29
N ASP A 81 -8.35 1.34 1.29
CA ASP A 81 -7.47 1.90 2.34
C ASP A 81 -7.17 3.41 2.18
N ASP A 82 -8.14 4.17 1.68
CA ASP A 82 -7.95 5.59 1.29
C ASP A 82 -7.68 6.49 2.49
N ALA A 83 -8.41 6.29 3.59
CA ALA A 83 -8.38 7.16 4.77
C ALA A 83 -6.95 7.38 5.32
N THR A 84 -6.09 6.37 5.19
CA THR A 84 -4.71 6.44 5.68
C THR A 84 -3.67 6.58 4.57
N SER A 85 -3.99 6.15 3.35
CA SER A 85 -3.00 5.94 2.28
C SER A 85 -3.11 6.92 1.12
N THR A 86 -4.11 7.81 1.09
CA THR A 86 -4.20 8.86 0.07
C THR A 86 -3.23 10.01 0.40
N TYR A 87 -2.48 10.45 -0.61
CA TYR A 87 -1.57 11.60 -0.58
C TYR A 87 -1.88 12.51 -1.76
N THR A 88 -1.88 13.82 -1.53
CA THR A 88 -2.16 14.82 -2.56
C THR A 88 -1.16 15.96 -2.48
N CYS A 89 -0.82 16.50 -3.64
CA CYS A 89 0.09 17.62 -3.83
C CYS A 89 -0.44 18.54 -4.94
N PRO A 90 -0.02 19.82 -4.97
CA PRO A 90 -0.40 20.76 -6.02
C PRO A 90 0.07 20.31 -7.41
N GLY A 91 -0.64 20.73 -8.45
CA GLY A 91 -0.21 20.52 -9.83
C GLY A 91 1.17 21.13 -10.09
N GLY A 92 2.01 20.44 -10.88
CA GLY A 92 3.39 20.85 -11.15
C GLY A 92 4.42 20.37 -10.12
N THR A 93 4.00 19.62 -9.10
CA THR A 93 4.93 18.97 -8.15
C THR A 93 5.77 17.91 -8.86
N ASN A 94 7.09 17.97 -8.70
CA ASN A 94 8.02 16.90 -9.10
C ASN A 94 8.15 15.88 -7.97
N TYR A 95 8.59 14.66 -8.28
CA TYR A 95 8.70 13.58 -7.30
C TYR A 95 9.98 12.75 -7.45
N ASN A 96 10.41 12.17 -6.33
CA ASN A 96 11.45 11.17 -6.26
C ASN A 96 10.85 9.80 -5.95
N VAL A 97 11.21 8.79 -6.73
CA VAL A 97 10.90 7.38 -6.48
C VAL A 97 12.20 6.65 -6.18
N VAL A 98 12.30 6.09 -4.98
CA VAL A 98 13.54 5.45 -4.50
C VAL A 98 13.26 4.00 -4.13
N PHE A 99 13.98 3.09 -4.79
CA PHE A 99 14.01 1.66 -4.43
C PHE A 99 15.10 1.43 -3.39
N CYS A 100 14.80 0.62 -2.38
CA CYS A 100 15.67 0.39 -1.23
C CYS A 100 16.22 1.69 -0.59
N PRO A 101 15.32 2.62 -0.19
CA PRO A 101 15.68 3.93 0.38
C PRO A 101 16.25 3.85 1.80
#